data_AF-A0A3L7MPE9-F1
#
_entry.id   AF-A0A3L7MPE9-F1
#
_cell.length_a   1.000
_cell.length_b   1.000
_cell.length_c   1.000
_cell.angle_alpha   90.00
_cell.angle_beta   90.00
_cell.angle_gamma   90.00
#
_symmetry.space_group_name_H-M   'P 1'
#
loop_
_entity.id
_entity.type
_entity.pdbx_description
1 polymer ?
#
loop_
_entity_poly.entity_id
_entity_poly.type
_entity_poly.pdbx_seq_one_letter_code
_entity_poly.pdbx_strand_id
1 'polypeptide(L)'
;MRIPVLAVLTLTILMGFLPHTLLVWIQQIPVVQILIVGPDGPIEGAFITFENNPDLYETDVLGRCDIPNPLADTKFAVACEGYFIAHDRLKKKGNTVRLKKTPTGDAVDYEWVHPLEGEQNCASCHAQIAQQWAQSGHSFSSSSHRLLDMYSDIKKGGEVVKGWSLSRDLPEGKTVCASCHAPGVGAGQPGLEDISEVSGINKLGVHCDFCHKVAAVKKEGVGLSHGRDLFRLARPEKGQVFFGPIKDATRDDNSFSPVYQQSLYCASCHEGTLFGMHVYSTFSEWQKSPAAAKGLQCQACHMKPDGHFKNIAPGKGGIVREAKGLASHQIMPDGLQQMLQSSIQHEEEVVRGETECVVKVQLKAVNVGHKVPTGYIDRHMILLVRAKFQGEDFKPIDGPTLPAWVDKTLMGNAGVLFGRPLLSADKQGIQPFWQGGTDFVDSRLEPEMAKVWAWRFPHKIESVQISLIYRPFWKEQQLIKQWVNQDIVVFEKSLVIK
;
A
#
# COMPACT_ATOMS: atom_id res chain seq x y z
N MET A 1 -23.72 -18.24 26.35
CA MET A 1 -23.63 -17.76 27.75
C MET A 1 -23.31 -16.28 27.71
N ARG A 2 -24.25 -15.43 28.13
CA ARG A 2 -24.14 -13.95 28.07
C ARG A 2 -23.24 -13.45 29.20
N ILE A 3 -22.33 -12.53 28.90
CA ILE A 3 -21.56 -11.76 29.89
C ILE A 3 -22.03 -10.30 29.80
N PRO A 4 -22.44 -9.64 30.90
CA PRO A 4 -22.66 -8.21 30.90
C PRO A 4 -21.38 -7.45 31.24
N VAL A 5 -21.21 -6.31 30.56
CA VAL A 5 -20.13 -5.32 30.74
C VAL A 5 -20.14 -4.79 32.19
N LEU A 6 -19.01 -4.90 32.88
CA LEU A 6 -18.81 -4.40 34.24
C LEU A 6 -18.07 -3.05 34.20
N ALA A 7 -18.74 -1.96 34.56
CA ALA A 7 -18.09 -0.70 34.92
C ALA A 7 -17.89 -0.67 36.44
N VAL A 8 -16.64 -0.79 36.90
CA VAL A 8 -16.28 -0.76 38.34
C VAL A 8 -15.85 0.66 38.71
N LEU A 9 -16.65 1.34 39.54
CA LEU A 9 -16.25 2.55 40.25
C LEU A 9 -15.66 2.14 41.60
N THR A 10 -14.37 2.38 41.78
CA THR A 10 -13.64 2.16 43.04
C THR A 10 -13.91 3.29 44.02
N LEU A 11 -14.51 2.97 45.18
CA LEU A 11 -14.52 3.86 46.34
C LEU A 11 -13.88 3.16 47.55
N THR A 12 -12.97 3.88 48.19
CA THR A 12 -12.04 3.47 49.24
C THR A 12 -12.74 3.03 50.53
N ILE A 13 -12.25 1.94 51.11
CA ILE A 13 -12.73 1.27 52.33
C ILE A 13 -12.31 2.06 53.59
N LEU A 14 -13.23 2.30 54.53
CA LEU A 14 -12.89 2.41 55.95
C LEU A 14 -14.02 1.93 56.87
N MET A 15 -13.73 0.83 57.57
CA MET A 15 -14.21 0.35 58.88
C MET A 15 -15.72 0.22 59.19
N GLY A 16 -16.12 -0.99 59.58
CA GLY A 16 -17.26 -1.23 60.48
C GLY A 16 -18.11 -2.46 60.14
N PHE A 17 -18.11 -3.47 61.00
CA PHE A 17 -18.91 -4.69 60.92
C PHE A 17 -20.43 -4.43 60.81
N LEU A 18 -21.11 -5.03 59.82
CA LEU A 18 -22.52 -5.46 59.82
C LEU A 18 -22.77 -6.38 58.61
N PRO A 19 -23.48 -7.52 58.74
CA PRO A 19 -23.84 -8.36 57.61
C PRO A 19 -25.10 -7.75 56.99
N HIS A 20 -24.92 -6.82 56.06
CA HIS A 20 -25.99 -6.42 55.16
C HIS A 20 -25.63 -6.94 53.77
N THR A 21 -26.48 -7.85 53.31
CA THR A 21 -26.66 -8.21 51.92
C THR A 21 -26.44 -6.99 51.03
N LEU A 22 -25.26 -6.89 50.41
CA LEU A 22 -25.06 -6.01 49.27
C LEU A 22 -25.90 -6.59 48.12
N LEU A 23 -27.19 -6.26 48.14
CA LEU A 23 -28.04 -6.28 46.96
C LEU A 23 -27.45 -5.25 46.01
N VAL A 24 -26.53 -5.71 45.16
CA VAL A 24 -26.13 -4.95 43.98
C VAL A 24 -27.40 -4.84 43.13
N TRP A 25 -28.08 -3.72 43.25
CA TRP A 25 -29.13 -3.32 42.33
C TRP A 25 -28.47 -3.10 40.97
N ILE A 26 -28.41 -4.17 40.16
CA ILE A 26 -28.16 -4.04 38.73
C ILE A 26 -29.43 -3.39 38.18
N GLN A 27 -29.44 -2.06 38.09
CA GLN A 27 -30.42 -1.37 37.25
C GLN A 27 -30.22 -1.92 35.84
N GLN A 28 -31.15 -2.78 35.40
CA GLN A 28 -31.21 -3.19 34.01
C GLN A 28 -31.44 -1.92 33.20
N ILE A 29 -30.41 -1.49 32.46
CA ILE A 29 -30.56 -0.43 31.47
C ILE A 29 -31.66 -0.94 30.53
N PRO A 30 -32.77 -0.20 30.36
CA PRO A 30 -33.80 -0.62 29.42
C PRO A 30 -33.13 -0.80 28.06
N VAL A 31 -33.42 -1.91 27.38
CA VAL A 31 -32.89 -2.21 26.05
C VAL A 31 -34.03 -2.23 25.04
N VAL A 32 -33.69 -1.84 23.82
CA VAL A 32 -34.59 -1.85 22.68
C VAL A 32 -33.96 -2.74 21.61
N GLN A 33 -34.75 -3.62 21.01
CA GLN A 33 -34.22 -4.59 20.05
C GLN A 33 -34.27 -4.05 18.62
N ILE A 34 -33.19 -4.25 17.87
CA ILE A 34 -33.17 -4.13 16.40
C ILE A 34 -33.11 -5.53 15.80
N LEU A 35 -33.98 -5.80 14.82
CA LEU A 35 -33.98 -7.02 14.01
C LEU A 35 -33.51 -6.69 12.60
N ILE A 36 -32.47 -7.39 12.12
CA ILE A 36 -31.92 -7.25 10.77
C ILE A 36 -32.28 -8.49 9.95
N VAL A 37 -32.88 -8.25 8.77
CA VAL A 37 -33.30 -9.31 7.85
C VAL A 37 -32.84 -9.02 6.42
N GLY A 38 -32.40 -10.04 5.71
CA GLY A 38 -32.14 -10.03 4.28
C GLY A 38 -33.30 -10.65 3.48
N PRO A 39 -33.09 -10.88 2.18
CA PRO A 39 -34.04 -11.63 1.34
C PRO A 39 -34.25 -13.07 1.82
N ASP A 40 -33.22 -13.69 2.39
CA ASP A 40 -33.22 -15.13 2.74
C ASP A 40 -33.55 -15.41 4.22
N GLY A 41 -33.82 -14.37 5.03
CA GLY A 41 -34.10 -14.50 6.47
C GLY A 41 -33.29 -13.54 7.34
N PRO A 42 -33.20 -13.80 8.66
CA PRO A 42 -32.38 -13.00 9.57
C PRO A 42 -30.89 -13.03 9.21
N ILE A 43 -30.17 -11.94 9.51
CA ILE A 43 -28.74 -11.80 9.20
C ILE A 43 -27.93 -11.77 10.50
N GLU A 44 -27.11 -12.80 10.72
CA GLU A 44 -26.09 -12.82 11.77
C GLU A 44 -24.88 -11.95 11.40
N GLY A 45 -24.23 -11.34 12.39
CA GLY A 45 -22.98 -10.62 12.17
C GLY A 45 -23.13 -9.26 11.48
N ALA A 46 -24.35 -8.72 11.38
CA ALA A 46 -24.58 -7.38 10.85
C ALA A 46 -24.14 -6.34 11.88
N PHE A 47 -23.31 -5.40 11.46
CA PHE A 47 -22.83 -4.32 12.28
C PHE A 47 -23.85 -3.19 12.37
N ILE A 48 -24.06 -2.66 13.58
CA ILE A 48 -24.90 -1.50 13.84
C ILE A 48 -24.05 -0.43 14.51
N THR A 49 -24.06 0.77 13.94
CA THR A 49 -23.31 1.94 14.46
C THR A 49 -24.25 3.14 14.61
N PHE A 50 -24.07 3.91 15.66
CA PHE A 50 -24.91 5.07 15.97
C PHE A 50 -24.16 6.39 15.75
N GLU A 51 -24.87 7.41 15.29
CA GLU A 51 -24.32 8.76 15.12
C GLU A 51 -23.80 9.31 16.46
N ASN A 52 -22.58 9.86 16.47
CA ASN A 52 -21.89 10.37 17.66
C ASN A 52 -21.73 9.35 18.80
N ASN A 53 -21.71 8.06 18.49
CA ASN A 53 -21.46 6.99 19.45
C ASN A 53 -20.33 6.08 18.93
N PRO A 54 -19.32 5.77 19.76
CA PRO A 54 -18.17 4.98 19.33
C PRO A 54 -18.42 3.46 19.37
N ASP A 55 -19.51 3.01 19.97
CA ASP A 55 -19.80 1.60 20.18
C ASP A 55 -20.20 0.93 18.85
N LEU A 56 -19.72 -0.30 18.68
CA LEU A 56 -20.07 -1.17 17.57
C LEU A 56 -20.91 -2.31 18.12
N TYR A 57 -22.12 -2.45 17.58
CA TYR A 57 -23.04 -3.52 17.94
C TYR A 57 -23.10 -4.54 16.81
N GLU A 58 -23.40 -5.80 17.12
CA GLU A 58 -23.45 -6.90 16.16
C GLU A 58 -24.68 -7.77 16.42
N THR A 59 -25.31 -8.26 15.35
CA THR A 59 -26.49 -9.12 15.46
C THR A 59 -26.13 -10.57 15.78
N ASP A 60 -26.99 -11.23 16.55
CA ASP A 60 -26.90 -12.67 16.82
C ASP A 60 -27.39 -13.54 15.65
N VAL A 61 -27.36 -14.87 15.83
CA VAL A 61 -27.84 -15.88 14.86
C VAL A 61 -29.30 -15.70 14.43
N LEU A 62 -30.11 -14.95 15.18
CA LEU A 62 -31.50 -14.63 14.87
C LEU A 62 -31.66 -13.24 14.25
N GLY A 63 -30.55 -12.60 13.89
CA GLY A 63 -30.49 -11.24 13.37
C GLY A 63 -30.85 -10.16 14.38
N ARG A 64 -30.82 -10.45 15.68
CA ARG A 64 -31.25 -9.53 16.73
C ARG A 64 -30.06 -8.86 17.39
N CYS A 65 -30.23 -7.60 17.78
CA CYS A 65 -29.28 -6.88 18.59
C CYS A 65 -30.02 -6.05 19.65
N ASP A 66 -29.63 -6.21 20.92
CA ASP A 66 -30.19 -5.44 22.03
C ASP A 66 -29.40 -4.14 22.20
N ILE A 67 -30.06 -2.99 22.02
CA ILE A 67 -29.46 -1.66 22.06
C ILE A 67 -29.85 -0.95 23.36
N PRO A 68 -28.91 -0.29 24.06
CA PRO A 68 -29.23 0.53 25.21
C PRO A 68 -30.24 1.65 24.88
N ASN A 69 -31.30 1.78 25.67
CA ASN A 69 -32.35 2.80 25.50
C ASN A 69 -31.88 4.27 25.50
N PRO A 70 -30.73 4.66 26.09
CA PRO A 70 -30.20 6.03 25.90
C PRO A 70 -29.96 6.43 24.44
N LEU A 71 -29.88 5.47 23.51
CA LEU A 71 -29.74 5.70 22.07
C LEU A 71 -31.08 5.85 21.33
N ALA A 72 -32.20 5.90 22.07
CA ALA A 72 -33.51 6.12 21.47
C ALA A 72 -33.54 7.45 20.70
N ASP A 73 -34.21 7.44 19.56
CA ASP A 73 -34.28 8.54 18.60
C ASP A 73 -32.93 8.95 17.97
N THR A 74 -31.84 8.19 18.18
CA THR A 74 -30.55 8.38 17.48
C THR A 74 -30.56 7.69 16.11
N LYS A 75 -29.93 8.31 15.10
CA LYS A 75 -29.72 7.68 13.79
C LYS A 75 -28.68 6.56 13.90
N PHE A 76 -28.91 5.48 13.15
CA PHE A 76 -27.96 4.39 13.05
C PHE A 76 -27.80 3.93 11.59
N ALA A 77 -26.68 3.29 11.33
CA ALA A 77 -26.40 2.57 10.09
C ALA A 77 -26.29 1.07 10.39
N VAL A 78 -26.65 0.25 9.40
CA VAL A 78 -26.50 -1.20 9.41
C VAL A 78 -25.65 -1.61 8.23
N ALA A 79 -24.56 -2.32 8.48
CA ALA A 79 -23.65 -2.82 7.47
C ALA A 79 -23.42 -4.32 7.61
N CYS A 80 -23.50 -5.03 6.49
CA CYS A 80 -23.14 -6.43 6.37
C CYS A 80 -22.50 -6.64 5.00
N GLU A 81 -21.43 -7.42 4.92
CA GLU A 81 -20.82 -7.76 3.64
C GLU A 81 -21.85 -8.43 2.71
N GLY A 82 -21.86 -8.03 1.43
CA GLY A 82 -22.83 -8.51 0.45
C GLY A 82 -24.17 -7.76 0.44
N TYR A 83 -24.33 -6.72 1.27
CA TYR A 83 -25.52 -5.89 1.34
C TYR A 83 -25.19 -4.39 1.25
N PHE A 84 -26.12 -3.63 0.68
CA PHE A 84 -26.08 -2.17 0.80
C PHE A 84 -26.25 -1.75 2.25
N ILE A 85 -25.52 -0.70 2.65
CA ILE A 85 -25.66 -0.07 3.96
C ILE A 85 -27.07 0.53 4.06
N ALA A 86 -27.74 0.24 5.16
CA ALA A 86 -29.06 0.79 5.46
C ALA A 86 -28.97 1.80 6.61
N HIS A 87 -29.85 2.79 6.60
CA HIS A 87 -29.95 3.79 7.67
C HIS A 87 -31.38 3.86 8.20
N ASP A 88 -31.52 4.06 9.51
CA ASP A 88 -32.81 4.30 10.16
C ASP A 88 -32.58 5.10 11.46
N ARG A 89 -33.65 5.41 12.19
CA ARG A 89 -33.63 6.03 13.52
C ARG A 89 -34.20 5.06 14.54
N LEU A 90 -33.52 4.89 15.69
CA LEU A 90 -33.94 3.93 16.70
C LEU A 90 -35.28 4.36 17.32
N LYS A 91 -36.31 3.54 17.14
CA LYS A 91 -37.64 3.75 17.69
C LYS A 91 -37.69 3.18 19.10
N LYS A 92 -38.49 3.76 20.00
CA LYS A 92 -38.68 3.26 21.38
C LYS A 92 -39.15 1.81 21.49
N LYS A 93 -39.80 1.28 20.44
CA LYS A 93 -40.28 -0.11 20.37
C LYS A 93 -39.32 -1.05 19.62
N GLY A 94 -38.22 -0.53 19.08
CA GLY A 94 -37.30 -1.25 18.21
C GLY A 94 -37.58 -1.07 16.73
N ASN A 95 -36.66 -1.58 15.93
CA ASN A 95 -36.69 -1.49 14.48
C ASN A 95 -36.59 -2.88 13.87
N THR A 96 -37.22 -3.05 12.70
CA THR A 96 -36.89 -4.14 11.78
C THR A 96 -36.33 -3.50 10.52
N VAL A 97 -35.07 -3.78 10.22
CA VAL A 97 -34.38 -3.23 9.05
C VAL A 97 -34.17 -4.34 8.04
N ARG A 98 -34.56 -4.07 6.78
CA ARG A 98 -34.41 -5.02 5.68
C ARG A 98 -33.25 -4.60 4.79
N LEU A 99 -32.20 -5.41 4.74
CA LEU A 99 -31.04 -5.16 3.89
C LEU A 99 -31.29 -5.66 2.46
N LYS A 100 -30.80 -4.89 1.49
CA LYS A 100 -30.82 -5.24 0.06
C LYS A 100 -29.46 -5.82 -0.33
N LYS A 101 -29.45 -6.94 -1.06
CA LYS A 101 -28.20 -7.53 -1.57
C LYS A 101 -27.53 -6.59 -2.57
N THR A 102 -26.21 -6.55 -2.55
CA THR A 102 -25.43 -5.91 -3.63
C THR A 102 -25.53 -6.71 -4.92
N PRO A 103 -25.34 -6.07 -6.09
CA PRO A 103 -25.22 -6.78 -7.36
C PRO A 103 -24.10 -7.84 -7.31
N THR A 104 -24.35 -8.99 -7.94
CA THR A 104 -23.33 -10.03 -8.15
C THR A 104 -22.81 -10.08 -9.59
N GLY A 105 -23.47 -9.36 -10.51
CA GLY A 105 -23.08 -9.26 -11.91
C GLY A 105 -21.94 -8.27 -12.14
N ASP A 106 -21.27 -8.45 -13.27
CA ASP A 106 -20.18 -7.58 -13.74
C ASP A 106 -20.48 -7.09 -15.16
N ALA A 107 -21.28 -6.03 -15.27
CA ALA A 107 -21.72 -5.47 -16.54
C ALA A 107 -20.53 -5.02 -17.39
N VAL A 108 -20.34 -5.64 -18.55
CA VAL A 108 -19.18 -5.41 -19.42
C VAL A 108 -19.18 -4.04 -20.07
N ASP A 109 -20.36 -3.47 -20.29
CA ASP A 109 -20.67 -2.18 -20.90
C ASP A 109 -20.79 -1.04 -19.87
N TYR A 110 -20.48 -1.30 -18.60
CA TYR A 110 -20.49 -0.27 -17.56
C TYR A 110 -19.54 0.89 -17.89
N GLU A 111 -20.10 2.10 -17.88
CA GLU A 111 -19.36 3.34 -18.02
C GLU A 111 -18.79 3.79 -16.68
N TRP A 112 -17.47 3.87 -16.58
CA TRP A 112 -16.80 4.29 -15.35
C TRP A 112 -17.09 5.75 -15.01
N VAL A 113 -17.32 6.00 -13.73
CA VAL A 113 -17.49 7.35 -13.19
C VAL A 113 -16.13 8.04 -13.13
N HIS A 114 -16.02 9.17 -13.83
CA HIS A 114 -14.79 9.96 -13.86
C HIS A 114 -14.48 10.55 -12.47
N PRO A 115 -13.22 10.49 -11.98
CA PRO A 115 -12.89 10.97 -10.65
C PRO A 115 -12.98 12.50 -10.51
N LEU A 116 -12.73 13.25 -11.59
CA LEU A 116 -12.57 14.72 -11.56
C LEU A 116 -13.53 15.53 -12.44
N GLU A 117 -14.25 14.91 -13.38
CA GLU A 117 -14.95 15.60 -14.48
C GLU A 117 -16.37 15.06 -14.63
N GLY A 118 -17.30 15.89 -15.10
CA GLY A 118 -18.73 15.55 -15.19
C GLY A 118 -19.51 15.81 -13.89
N GLU A 119 -20.84 15.75 -13.96
CA GLU A 119 -21.73 16.17 -12.87
C GLU A 119 -21.70 15.26 -11.64
N GLN A 120 -21.44 13.96 -11.83
CA GLN A 120 -21.46 12.93 -10.78
C GLN A 120 -20.04 12.43 -10.43
N ASN A 121 -19.03 13.27 -10.61
CA ASN A 121 -17.64 12.89 -10.37
C ASN A 121 -17.33 12.71 -8.88
N CYS A 122 -16.30 11.92 -8.58
CA CYS A 122 -15.92 11.61 -7.20
C CYS A 122 -15.49 12.85 -6.41
N ALA A 123 -14.72 13.77 -7.03
CA ALA A 123 -14.17 14.96 -6.40
C ALA A 123 -15.25 15.97 -5.94
N SER A 124 -16.45 15.94 -6.53
CA SER A 124 -17.58 16.79 -6.17
C SER A 124 -18.02 16.62 -4.71
N CYS A 125 -17.77 15.43 -4.15
CA CYS A 125 -18.00 15.12 -2.74
C CYS A 125 -16.70 14.81 -1.99
N HIS A 126 -15.74 14.13 -2.63
CA HIS A 126 -14.51 13.61 -2.02
C HIS A 126 -13.26 14.40 -2.41
N ALA A 127 -13.34 15.74 -2.44
CA ALA A 127 -12.28 16.61 -2.99
C ALA A 127 -10.88 16.33 -2.44
N GLN A 128 -10.73 16.18 -1.12
CA GLN A 128 -9.42 15.90 -0.50
C GLN A 128 -8.86 14.53 -0.91
N ILE A 129 -9.70 13.48 -0.95
CA ILE A 129 -9.30 12.14 -1.40
C ILE A 129 -8.89 12.18 -2.87
N ALA A 130 -9.68 12.86 -3.71
CA ALA A 130 -9.39 12.99 -5.14
C ALA A 130 -8.04 13.70 -5.37
N GLN A 131 -7.73 14.75 -4.59
CA GLN A 131 -6.44 15.42 -4.64
C GLN A 131 -5.28 14.50 -4.23
N GLN A 132 -5.45 13.73 -3.15
CA GLN A 132 -4.46 12.77 -2.67
C GLN A 132 -4.19 11.68 -3.73
N TRP A 133 -5.24 11.10 -4.30
CA TRP A 133 -5.14 10.10 -5.36
C TRP A 133 -4.49 10.66 -6.62
N ALA A 134 -4.85 11.87 -7.05
CA ALA A 134 -4.36 12.49 -8.27
C ALA A 134 -2.83 12.68 -8.28
N GLN A 135 -2.21 12.77 -7.10
CA GLN A 135 -0.76 12.88 -6.91
C GLN A 135 -0.06 11.53 -6.69
N SER A 136 -0.81 10.45 -6.58
CA SER A 136 -0.29 9.12 -6.24
C SER A 136 0.24 8.36 -7.46
N GLY A 137 1.08 7.36 -7.24
CA GLY A 137 1.51 6.46 -8.33
C GLY A 137 0.35 5.69 -9.00
N HIS A 138 -0.82 5.59 -8.35
CA HIS A 138 -2.00 4.94 -8.92
C HIS A 138 -2.64 5.77 -10.05
N SER A 139 -2.74 7.10 -9.91
CA SER A 139 -3.31 7.96 -10.96
C SER A 139 -2.43 8.02 -12.21
N PHE A 140 -1.12 7.83 -12.04
CA PHE A 140 -0.15 7.81 -13.14
C PHE A 140 0.19 6.41 -13.64
N SER A 141 -0.48 5.36 -13.13
CA SER A 141 -0.03 3.98 -13.36
C SER A 141 -0.07 3.56 -14.83
N SER A 142 -0.98 4.10 -15.66
CA SER A 142 -1.03 3.83 -17.11
C SER A 142 -0.22 4.83 -17.95
N SER A 143 0.15 5.98 -17.39
CA SER A 143 0.71 7.12 -18.13
C SER A 143 2.13 7.49 -17.69
N SER A 144 2.69 6.78 -16.71
CA SER A 144 4.05 7.00 -16.24
C SER A 144 5.04 6.81 -17.39
N HIS A 145 5.80 7.86 -17.69
CA HIS A 145 6.83 7.79 -18.73
C HIS A 145 7.81 6.64 -18.49
N ARG A 146 8.15 6.33 -17.23
CA ARG A 146 9.06 5.22 -16.88
C ARG A 146 8.52 3.86 -17.31
N LEU A 147 7.22 3.64 -17.14
CA LEU A 147 6.57 2.42 -17.60
C LEU A 147 6.58 2.37 -19.12
N LEU A 148 6.09 3.43 -19.78
CA LEU A 148 5.92 3.47 -21.23
C LEU A 148 7.26 3.39 -21.97
N ASP A 149 8.30 3.98 -21.41
CA ASP A 149 9.67 3.95 -21.92
C ASP A 149 10.34 2.57 -21.74
N MET A 150 9.98 1.79 -20.73
CA MET A 150 10.42 0.38 -20.60
C MET A 150 9.58 -0.55 -21.48
N TYR A 151 8.31 -0.20 -21.65
CA TYR A 151 7.34 -0.94 -22.42
C TYR A 151 7.62 -0.86 -23.92
N SER A 152 7.99 0.32 -24.43
CA SER A 152 8.13 0.56 -25.86
C SER A 152 9.34 1.42 -26.22
N ASP A 153 9.72 1.40 -27.50
CA ASP A 153 10.82 2.20 -28.02
C ASP A 153 10.48 3.70 -28.00
N ILE A 154 11.43 4.50 -27.51
CA ILE A 154 11.29 5.96 -27.46
C ILE A 154 11.75 6.54 -28.79
N LYS A 155 10.98 7.47 -29.35
CA LYS A 155 11.38 8.29 -30.50
C LYS A 155 11.80 9.68 -30.04
N LYS A 156 13.04 10.09 -30.34
CA LYS A 156 13.55 11.44 -30.08
C LYS A 156 14.14 12.02 -31.37
N GLY A 157 13.66 13.17 -31.81
CA GLY A 157 14.13 13.80 -33.05
C GLY A 157 13.92 12.97 -34.32
N GLY A 158 12.97 12.03 -34.31
CA GLY A 158 12.73 11.09 -35.42
C GLY A 158 13.53 9.79 -35.34
N GLU A 159 14.52 9.69 -34.44
CA GLU A 159 15.33 8.48 -34.25
C GLU A 159 14.84 7.64 -33.07
N VAL A 160 15.01 6.32 -33.19
CA VAL A 160 14.68 5.35 -32.14
C VAL A 160 15.83 5.24 -31.16
N VAL A 161 15.55 5.51 -29.88
CA VAL A 161 16.49 5.32 -28.78
C VAL A 161 16.50 3.85 -28.38
N LYS A 162 17.54 3.12 -28.79
CA LYS A 162 17.67 1.67 -28.58
C LYS A 162 18.16 1.34 -27.17
N GLY A 163 17.23 1.26 -26.22
CA GLY A 163 17.42 0.64 -24.90
C GLY A 163 16.53 -0.60 -24.74
N TRP A 164 16.30 -1.05 -23.50
CA TRP A 164 15.32 -2.09 -23.22
C TRP A 164 13.92 -1.68 -23.68
N SER A 165 13.19 -2.60 -24.30
CA SER A 165 11.84 -2.40 -24.83
C SER A 165 11.09 -3.71 -24.86
N LEU A 166 10.14 -3.89 -23.93
CA LEU A 166 9.36 -5.12 -23.84
C LEU A 166 8.56 -5.40 -25.11
N SER A 167 7.94 -4.38 -25.72
CA SER A 167 7.11 -4.55 -26.93
C SER A 167 7.90 -5.03 -28.13
N ARG A 168 9.22 -4.75 -28.17
CA ARG A 168 10.13 -5.21 -29.21
C ARG A 168 10.69 -6.59 -28.87
N ASP A 169 11.14 -6.77 -27.63
CA ASP A 169 11.88 -7.94 -27.20
C ASP A 169 10.97 -9.15 -26.92
N LEU A 170 9.72 -8.90 -26.49
CA LEU A 170 8.70 -9.90 -26.17
C LEU A 170 7.28 -9.37 -26.50
N PRO A 171 6.89 -9.28 -27.80
CA PRO A 171 5.63 -8.68 -28.23
C PRO A 171 4.36 -9.31 -27.63
N GLU A 172 4.37 -10.61 -27.37
CA GLU A 172 3.28 -11.35 -26.71
C GLU A 172 3.09 -10.95 -25.24
N GLY A 173 4.14 -10.42 -24.60
CA GLY A 173 4.13 -10.00 -23.21
C GLY A 173 3.37 -8.70 -22.94
N LYS A 174 2.95 -7.97 -23.98
CA LYS A 174 2.29 -6.66 -23.85
C LYS A 174 0.97 -6.71 -23.08
N THR A 175 0.23 -7.80 -23.24
CA THR A 175 -1.16 -7.95 -22.80
C THR A 175 -1.33 -7.98 -21.27
N VAL A 176 -0.27 -8.26 -20.52
CA VAL A 176 -0.34 -8.39 -19.05
C VAL A 176 -0.29 -7.04 -18.32
N CYS A 177 0.24 -6.00 -18.97
CA CYS A 177 0.56 -4.72 -18.32
C CYS A 177 -0.70 -3.99 -17.86
N ALA A 178 -1.72 -3.95 -18.71
CA ALA A 178 -2.96 -3.22 -18.45
C ALA A 178 -3.73 -3.78 -17.23
N SER A 179 -3.63 -5.07 -16.95
CA SER A 179 -4.31 -5.70 -15.81
C SER A 179 -3.96 -5.07 -14.46
N CYS A 180 -2.75 -4.53 -14.30
CA CYS A 180 -2.35 -3.79 -13.09
C CYS A 180 -2.33 -2.27 -13.29
N HIS A 181 -1.92 -1.79 -14.47
CA HIS A 181 -1.63 -0.38 -14.71
C HIS A 181 -2.81 0.42 -15.25
N ALA A 182 -3.80 -0.23 -15.86
CA ALA A 182 -5.02 0.40 -16.37
C ALA A 182 -6.21 -0.56 -16.17
N PRO A 183 -6.50 -0.97 -14.92
CA PRO A 183 -7.32 -2.15 -14.68
C PRO A 183 -8.82 -1.96 -14.99
N GLY A 184 -9.25 -0.72 -15.21
CA GLY A 184 -10.57 -0.38 -15.72
C GLY A 184 -10.76 -0.68 -17.21
N VAL A 185 -9.69 -0.99 -17.96
CA VAL A 185 -9.80 -1.40 -19.36
C VAL A 185 -10.51 -2.75 -19.47
N GLY A 186 -11.59 -2.76 -20.24
CA GLY A 186 -12.43 -3.94 -20.45
C GLY A 186 -12.00 -4.79 -21.63
N ALA A 187 -12.58 -5.99 -21.75
CA ALA A 187 -12.41 -6.85 -22.91
C ALA A 187 -12.85 -6.12 -24.20
N GLY A 188 -12.09 -6.28 -25.28
CA GLY A 188 -12.36 -5.65 -26.57
C GLY A 188 -11.88 -4.19 -26.70
N GLN A 189 -11.34 -3.58 -25.64
CA GLN A 189 -10.69 -2.27 -25.72
C GLN A 189 -9.21 -2.43 -26.13
N PRO A 190 -8.68 -1.63 -27.09
CA PRO A 190 -7.29 -1.73 -27.54
C PRO A 190 -6.26 -1.63 -26.41
N GLY A 191 -6.56 -0.82 -25.39
CA GLY A 191 -5.72 -0.64 -24.20
C GLY A 191 -5.42 -1.92 -23.42
N LEU A 192 -6.20 -2.99 -23.60
CA LEU A 192 -6.00 -4.27 -22.91
C LEU A 192 -4.86 -5.07 -23.56
N GLU A 193 -4.78 -4.99 -24.89
CA GLU A 193 -3.73 -5.65 -25.66
C GLU A 193 -2.44 -4.82 -25.71
N ASP A 194 -2.60 -3.49 -25.68
CA ASP A 194 -1.50 -2.56 -25.75
C ASP A 194 -1.71 -1.37 -24.82
N ILE A 195 -0.90 -1.26 -23.77
CA ILE A 195 -1.07 -0.20 -22.78
C ILE A 195 -0.84 1.21 -23.36
N SER A 196 -0.11 1.36 -24.48
CA SER A 196 0.04 2.68 -25.12
C SER A 196 -1.25 3.17 -25.78
N GLU A 197 -2.19 2.26 -26.05
CA GLU A 197 -3.49 2.54 -26.66
C GLU A 197 -4.60 2.77 -25.61
N VAL A 198 -4.25 2.80 -24.32
CA VAL A 198 -5.19 3.15 -23.26
C VAL A 198 -5.73 4.56 -23.48
N SER A 199 -7.04 4.72 -23.40
CA SER A 199 -7.76 5.95 -23.69
C SER A 199 -8.87 6.25 -22.68
N GLY A 200 -9.46 7.45 -22.76
CA GLY A 200 -10.52 7.89 -21.86
C GLY A 200 -10.09 7.91 -20.39
N ILE A 201 -11.05 7.59 -19.50
CA ILE A 201 -10.84 7.54 -18.05
C ILE A 201 -9.71 6.57 -17.64
N ASN A 202 -9.49 5.50 -18.41
CA ASN A 202 -8.45 4.51 -18.10
C ASN A 202 -7.02 5.08 -18.21
N LYS A 203 -6.82 6.24 -18.87
CA LYS A 203 -5.53 6.97 -18.83
C LYS A 203 -5.17 7.51 -17.45
N LEU A 204 -6.13 7.55 -16.54
CA LEU A 204 -5.95 7.91 -15.14
C LEU A 204 -5.52 6.69 -14.29
N GLY A 205 -5.12 5.59 -14.92
CA GLY A 205 -4.60 4.41 -14.25
C GLY A 205 -5.62 3.73 -13.34
N VAL A 206 -5.20 3.39 -12.12
CA VAL A 206 -6.05 2.81 -11.07
C VAL A 206 -6.91 3.92 -10.46
N HIS A 207 -8.08 4.19 -11.05
CA HIS A 207 -8.99 5.26 -10.65
C HIS A 207 -10.00 4.84 -9.56
N CYS A 208 -10.65 5.84 -8.95
CA CYS A 208 -11.57 5.66 -7.81
C CYS A 208 -12.66 4.63 -8.07
N ASP A 209 -13.35 4.76 -9.21
CA ASP A 209 -14.51 3.91 -9.50
C ASP A 209 -14.13 2.44 -9.70
N PHE A 210 -12.98 2.15 -10.32
CA PHE A 210 -12.44 0.80 -10.39
C PHE A 210 -12.16 0.24 -8.98
N CYS A 211 -11.39 0.98 -8.17
CA CYS A 211 -11.06 0.55 -6.81
C CYS A 211 -12.32 0.33 -5.98
N HIS A 212 -13.35 1.15 -6.12
CA HIS A 212 -14.59 1.04 -5.35
C HIS A 212 -15.65 0.13 -6.00
N LYS A 213 -15.35 -0.56 -7.11
CA LYS A 213 -16.20 -1.63 -7.69
C LYS A 213 -15.74 -3.04 -7.32
N VAL A 214 -14.67 -3.18 -6.54
CA VAL A 214 -14.13 -4.50 -6.14
C VAL A 214 -14.96 -5.07 -4.99
N ALA A 215 -15.76 -6.10 -5.29
CA ALA A 215 -16.60 -6.76 -4.29
C ALA A 215 -15.86 -7.87 -3.53
N ALA A 216 -14.83 -8.48 -4.13
CA ALA A 216 -13.96 -9.46 -3.48
C ALA A 216 -12.64 -9.65 -4.24
N VAL A 217 -11.70 -10.37 -3.60
CA VAL A 217 -10.41 -10.76 -4.18
C VAL A 217 -10.34 -12.29 -4.20
N LYS A 218 -9.93 -12.86 -5.34
CA LYS A 218 -9.63 -14.29 -5.47
C LYS A 218 -8.27 -14.53 -4.83
N LYS A 219 -8.20 -15.41 -3.84
CA LYS A 219 -6.94 -15.75 -3.17
C LYS A 219 -6.13 -16.74 -3.99
N GLU A 220 -6.83 -17.64 -4.66
CA GLU A 220 -6.27 -18.59 -5.60
C GLU A 220 -5.67 -17.83 -6.79
N GLY A 221 -4.41 -18.10 -7.10
CA GLY A 221 -3.70 -17.46 -8.20
C GLY A 221 -3.01 -16.13 -7.86
N VAL A 222 -3.02 -15.67 -6.60
CA VAL A 222 -2.18 -14.53 -6.18
C VAL A 222 -0.72 -14.79 -6.59
N GLY A 223 -0.15 -13.86 -7.36
CA GLY A 223 1.19 -13.96 -7.92
C GLY A 223 1.28 -14.62 -9.31
N LEU A 224 0.23 -15.30 -9.78
CA LEU A 224 0.16 -15.93 -11.11
C LEU A 224 -0.89 -15.28 -12.02
N SER A 225 -1.97 -14.78 -11.44
CA SER A 225 -2.90 -13.85 -12.08
C SER A 225 -2.62 -12.43 -11.57
N HIS A 226 -3.06 -11.41 -12.31
CA HIS A 226 -2.60 -10.05 -12.08
C HIS A 226 -3.74 -9.04 -12.08
N GLY A 227 -3.64 -8.09 -11.16
CA GLY A 227 -4.54 -6.96 -10.95
C GLY A 227 -6.01 -7.32 -11.10
N ARG A 228 -6.66 -6.75 -12.13
CA ARG A 228 -8.10 -6.91 -12.39
C ARG A 228 -8.57 -8.37 -12.42
N ASP A 229 -7.73 -9.30 -12.87
CA ASP A 229 -8.12 -10.69 -13.08
C ASP A 229 -8.26 -11.47 -11.75
N LEU A 230 -7.63 -10.96 -10.69
CA LEU A 230 -7.81 -11.43 -9.31
C LEU A 230 -8.97 -10.76 -8.57
N PHE A 231 -9.54 -9.70 -9.12
CA PHE A 231 -10.71 -9.06 -8.51
C PHE A 231 -12.01 -9.66 -9.02
N ARG A 232 -13.01 -9.72 -8.13
CA ARG A 232 -14.41 -9.84 -8.51
C ARG A 232 -15.01 -8.45 -8.50
N LEU A 233 -15.16 -7.88 -9.68
CA LEU A 233 -15.87 -6.61 -9.87
C LEU A 233 -17.38 -6.85 -9.78
N ALA A 234 -18.10 -5.85 -9.29
CA ALA A 234 -19.56 -5.83 -9.29
C ALA A 234 -20.06 -4.56 -9.98
N ARG A 235 -19.82 -4.46 -11.28
CA ARG A 235 -20.31 -3.36 -12.13
C ARG A 235 -21.81 -3.52 -12.39
N PRO A 236 -22.68 -2.58 -11.96
CA PRO A 236 -24.11 -2.71 -12.11
C PRO A 236 -24.58 -2.34 -13.53
N GLU A 237 -25.63 -2.99 -14.03
CA GLU A 237 -26.32 -2.58 -15.27
C GLU A 237 -27.11 -1.27 -15.09
N LYS A 238 -27.63 -1.03 -13.88
CA LYS A 238 -28.41 0.16 -13.52
C LYS A 238 -28.06 0.62 -12.11
N GLY A 239 -27.97 1.93 -11.92
CA GLY A 239 -27.63 2.52 -10.63
C GLY A 239 -26.12 2.41 -10.33
N GLN A 240 -25.78 2.41 -9.04
CA GLN A 240 -24.40 2.40 -8.57
C GLN A 240 -24.23 1.48 -7.35
N VAL A 241 -23.02 1.01 -7.14
CA VAL A 241 -22.58 0.32 -5.92
C VAL A 241 -21.14 0.69 -5.62
N PHE A 242 -20.79 1.09 -4.41
CA PHE A 242 -19.42 1.41 -4.00
C PHE A 242 -19.03 0.59 -2.77
N PHE A 243 -17.94 -0.15 -2.86
CA PHE A 243 -17.42 -0.96 -1.75
C PHE A 243 -16.35 -0.20 -0.98
N GLY A 244 -16.33 -0.35 0.34
CA GLY A 244 -15.30 0.23 1.18
C GLY A 244 -15.35 -0.27 2.63
N PRO A 245 -14.39 0.17 3.47
CA PRO A 245 -14.26 -0.33 4.84
C PRO A 245 -15.18 0.36 5.87
N ILE A 246 -15.89 1.42 5.45
CA ILE A 246 -16.72 2.25 6.33
C ILE A 246 -18.11 1.61 6.48
N LYS A 247 -18.54 1.40 7.73
CA LYS A 247 -19.81 0.70 8.07
C LYS A 247 -21.04 1.63 8.06
N ASP A 248 -20.81 2.93 8.08
CA ASP A 248 -21.80 4.00 8.22
C ASP A 248 -21.66 5.06 7.12
N ALA A 249 -21.18 4.67 5.94
CA ALA A 249 -21.17 5.55 4.77
C ALA A 249 -22.63 5.90 4.39
N THR A 250 -22.90 7.16 4.11
CA THR A 250 -24.26 7.73 4.20
C THR A 250 -25.09 7.71 2.93
N ARG A 251 -24.50 7.32 1.79
CA ARG A 251 -25.28 7.10 0.55
C ARG A 251 -25.74 5.65 0.45
N ASP A 252 -26.95 5.47 -0.05
CA ASP A 252 -27.61 4.16 -0.20
C ASP A 252 -26.95 3.22 -1.23
N ASP A 253 -26.03 3.74 -2.05
CA ASP A 253 -25.22 2.97 -3.00
C ASP A 253 -23.91 2.45 -2.40
N ASN A 254 -23.67 2.62 -1.10
CA ASN A 254 -22.47 2.06 -0.45
C ASN A 254 -22.70 0.65 0.11
N SER A 255 -21.64 -0.16 0.09
CA SER A 255 -21.56 -1.47 0.71
C SER A 255 -20.29 -1.55 1.55
N PHE A 256 -20.43 -2.11 2.76
CA PHE A 256 -19.27 -2.47 3.56
C PHE A 256 -18.58 -3.69 2.95
N SER A 257 -17.25 -3.67 2.90
CA SER A 257 -16.44 -4.82 2.53
C SER A 257 -15.14 -4.86 3.34
N PRO A 258 -14.89 -5.95 4.09
CA PRO A 258 -13.70 -6.09 4.93
C PRO A 258 -12.40 -6.25 4.11
N VAL A 259 -12.48 -6.63 2.84
CA VAL A 259 -11.29 -6.84 2.00
C VAL A 259 -10.47 -5.56 1.84
N TYR A 260 -11.10 -4.38 1.91
CA TYR A 260 -10.43 -3.07 1.88
C TYR A 260 -9.53 -2.82 3.08
N GLN A 261 -9.62 -3.65 4.13
CA GLN A 261 -8.76 -3.62 5.30
C GLN A 261 -7.73 -4.75 5.31
N GLN A 262 -7.62 -5.54 4.24
CA GLN A 262 -6.69 -6.68 4.15
C GLN A 262 -5.62 -6.41 3.10
N SER A 263 -4.37 -6.79 3.38
CA SER A 263 -3.26 -6.73 2.43
C SER A 263 -3.52 -7.56 1.17
N LEU A 264 -4.41 -8.56 1.25
CA LEU A 264 -4.86 -9.36 0.11
C LEU A 264 -5.41 -8.48 -1.03
N TYR A 265 -6.07 -7.37 -0.72
CA TYR A 265 -6.53 -6.41 -1.73
C TYR A 265 -5.37 -5.84 -2.57
N CYS A 266 -4.28 -5.45 -1.89
CA CYS A 266 -3.10 -4.92 -2.55
C CYS A 266 -2.33 -6.03 -3.30
N ALA A 267 -2.40 -7.27 -2.83
CA ALA A 267 -1.69 -8.42 -3.40
C ALA A 267 -2.02 -8.67 -4.87
N SER A 268 -3.24 -8.33 -5.31
CA SER A 268 -3.63 -8.51 -6.72
C SER A 268 -2.69 -7.83 -7.70
N CYS A 269 -2.17 -6.64 -7.36
CA CYS A 269 -1.21 -5.91 -8.21
C CYS A 269 0.23 -5.95 -7.67
N HIS A 270 0.42 -6.11 -6.35
CA HIS A 270 1.74 -6.02 -5.70
C HIS A 270 2.44 -7.36 -5.47
N GLU A 271 1.89 -8.44 -6.05
CA GLU A 271 2.48 -9.77 -6.13
C GLU A 271 2.34 -10.29 -7.57
N GLY A 272 3.43 -10.67 -8.23
CA GLY A 272 3.38 -11.02 -9.64
C GLY A 272 4.63 -11.70 -10.17
N THR A 273 4.44 -12.88 -10.74
CA THR A 273 5.38 -13.60 -11.59
C THR A 273 5.03 -13.31 -13.04
N LEU A 274 5.91 -12.59 -13.74
CA LEU A 274 5.76 -12.25 -15.15
C LEU A 274 6.86 -12.96 -15.94
N PHE A 275 6.47 -13.66 -17.01
CA PHE A 275 7.41 -14.34 -17.92
C PHE A 275 8.36 -15.31 -17.19
N GLY A 276 7.84 -16.02 -16.18
CA GLY A 276 8.62 -16.95 -15.34
C GLY A 276 9.44 -16.29 -14.24
N MET A 277 9.44 -14.95 -14.14
CA MET A 277 10.22 -14.20 -13.16
C MET A 277 9.34 -13.57 -12.08
N HIS A 278 9.69 -13.79 -10.81
CA HIS A 278 8.98 -13.20 -9.67
C HIS A 278 9.34 -11.71 -9.50
N VAL A 279 8.74 -10.88 -10.36
CA VAL A 279 9.05 -9.45 -10.54
C VAL A 279 8.55 -8.59 -9.39
N TYR A 280 7.31 -8.83 -8.95
CA TYR A 280 6.71 -8.12 -7.83
C TYR A 280 6.54 -9.11 -6.68
N SER A 281 7.27 -8.90 -5.59
CA SER A 281 7.32 -9.81 -4.44
C SER A 281 6.88 -9.15 -3.12
N THR A 282 6.20 -8.00 -3.20
CA THR A 282 5.91 -7.16 -2.02
C THR A 282 5.02 -7.88 -1.03
N PHE A 283 3.99 -8.58 -1.52
CA PHE A 283 3.04 -9.26 -0.65
C PHE A 283 3.68 -10.47 0.04
N SER A 284 4.42 -11.30 -0.71
CA SER A 284 5.10 -12.47 -0.15
C SER A 284 6.25 -12.09 0.80
N GLU A 285 6.92 -10.96 0.58
CA GLU A 285 7.82 -10.34 1.56
C GLU A 285 7.07 -9.92 2.83
N TRP A 286 5.91 -9.28 2.66
CA TRP A 286 5.09 -8.86 3.79
C TRP A 286 4.59 -10.01 4.64
N GLN A 287 4.10 -11.08 4.01
CA GLN A 287 3.63 -12.27 4.72
C GLN A 287 4.70 -12.86 5.65
N LYS A 288 5.98 -12.73 5.31
CA LYS A 288 7.12 -13.23 6.09
C LYS A 288 7.65 -12.20 7.11
N SER A 289 7.12 -10.99 7.12
CA SER A 289 7.62 -9.89 7.94
C SER A 289 7.06 -9.89 9.37
N PRO A 290 7.75 -9.23 10.32
CA PRO A 290 7.20 -8.97 11.66
C PRO A 290 5.90 -8.16 11.64
N ALA A 291 5.65 -7.35 10.60
CA ALA A 291 4.42 -6.57 10.48
C ALA A 291 3.20 -7.48 10.26
N ALA A 292 3.29 -8.46 9.35
CA ALA A 292 2.24 -9.45 9.14
C ALA A 292 1.99 -10.32 10.37
N ALA A 293 3.06 -10.73 11.08
CA ALA A 293 2.95 -11.48 12.33
C ALA A 293 2.20 -10.71 13.43
N LYS A 294 2.26 -9.37 13.40
CA LYS A 294 1.50 -8.46 14.29
C LYS A 294 0.11 -8.11 13.75
N GLY A 295 -0.30 -8.67 12.61
CA GLY A 295 -1.57 -8.37 11.95
C GLY A 295 -1.63 -7.01 11.25
N LEU A 296 -0.51 -6.27 11.14
CA LEU A 296 -0.47 -4.98 10.46
C LEU A 296 -0.59 -5.17 8.95
N GLN A 297 -1.64 -4.60 8.37
CA GLN A 297 -1.97 -4.68 6.95
C GLN A 297 -1.31 -3.52 6.18
N CYS A 298 -1.17 -3.67 4.86
CA CYS A 298 -0.58 -2.64 3.99
C CYS A 298 -1.20 -1.25 4.22
N GLN A 299 -2.52 -1.20 4.39
CA GLN A 299 -3.31 0.00 4.61
C GLN A 299 -2.91 0.75 5.88
N ALA A 300 -2.41 0.06 6.92
CA ALA A 300 -2.02 0.68 8.18
C ALA A 300 -0.82 1.63 8.02
N CYS A 301 0.06 1.38 7.03
CA CYS A 301 1.21 2.22 6.70
C CYS A 301 0.93 3.10 5.47
N HIS A 302 0.41 2.53 4.39
CA HIS A 302 0.27 3.21 3.10
C HIS A 302 -1.01 4.02 2.96
N MET A 303 -2.08 3.65 3.67
CA MET A 303 -3.32 4.41 3.73
C MET A 303 -3.54 5.02 5.13
N LYS A 304 -2.44 5.23 5.86
CA LYS A 304 -2.44 5.81 7.20
C LYS A 304 -3.15 7.18 7.14
N PRO A 305 -4.05 7.47 8.09
CA PRO A 305 -4.65 8.79 8.22
C PRO A 305 -3.61 9.91 8.29
N ASP A 306 -3.87 11.02 7.61
CA ASP A 306 -2.97 12.19 7.57
C ASP A 306 -3.05 13.05 8.84
N GLY A 307 -4.00 12.77 9.75
CA GLY A 307 -4.18 13.51 11.00
C GLY A 307 -4.93 14.84 10.85
N HIS A 308 -5.36 15.21 9.64
CA HIS A 308 -6.13 16.42 9.34
C HIS A 308 -7.50 16.13 8.73
N PHE A 309 -7.63 15.02 7.97
CA PHE A 309 -8.83 14.62 7.27
C PHE A 309 -9.89 14.04 8.21
N LYS A 310 -10.97 14.80 8.44
CA LYS A 310 -12.03 14.46 9.41
C LYS A 310 -13.37 14.08 8.79
N ASN A 311 -13.62 14.39 7.53
CA ASN A 311 -14.91 14.12 6.90
C ASN A 311 -14.71 13.82 5.42
N ILE A 312 -15.15 12.63 4.99
CA ILE A 312 -14.97 12.17 3.61
C ILE A 312 -15.75 12.97 2.58
N ALA A 313 -16.87 13.57 2.98
CA ALA A 313 -17.77 14.32 2.09
C ALA A 313 -18.37 15.55 2.78
N PRO A 314 -17.54 16.56 3.12
CA PRO A 314 -17.99 17.75 3.85
C PRO A 314 -19.10 18.48 3.07
N GLY A 315 -20.22 18.80 3.75
CA GLY A 315 -21.37 19.47 3.11
C GLY A 315 -22.15 18.61 2.12
N LYS A 316 -21.77 17.33 1.95
CA LYS A 316 -22.39 16.36 1.03
C LYS A 316 -22.84 15.08 1.74
N GLY A 317 -23.14 15.19 3.03
CA GLY A 317 -23.66 14.09 3.86
C GLY A 317 -22.61 13.23 4.56
N GLY A 318 -21.31 13.54 4.43
CA GLY A 318 -20.28 12.82 5.16
C GLY A 318 -20.31 13.08 6.68
N ILE A 319 -19.98 12.05 7.47
CA ILE A 319 -19.92 12.09 8.94
C ILE A 319 -18.56 12.65 9.37
N VAL A 320 -18.57 13.57 10.36
CA VAL A 320 -17.34 14.07 10.98
C VAL A 320 -16.78 13.02 11.94
N ARG A 321 -15.48 12.76 11.82
CA ARG A 321 -14.73 11.77 12.60
C ARG A 321 -13.47 12.38 13.18
N GLU A 322 -12.86 11.66 14.11
CA GLU A 322 -11.48 11.93 14.50
C GLU A 322 -10.56 11.85 13.28
N ALA A 323 -9.58 12.75 13.19
CA ALA A 323 -8.72 12.86 12.01
C ALA A 323 -7.81 11.63 11.81
N LYS A 324 -7.71 10.78 12.84
CA LYS A 324 -7.03 9.48 12.79
C LYS A 324 -7.94 8.35 12.32
N GLY A 325 -9.19 8.64 11.95
CA GLY A 325 -10.20 7.64 11.58
C GLY A 325 -10.39 7.43 10.08
N LEU A 326 -9.81 8.29 9.22
CA LEU A 326 -10.01 8.25 7.77
C LEU A 326 -8.72 7.97 7.01
N ALA A 327 -8.80 7.01 6.07
CA ALA A 327 -7.66 6.58 5.28
C ALA A 327 -7.19 7.66 4.28
N SER A 328 -5.89 7.91 4.24
CA SER A 328 -5.27 8.74 3.20
C SER A 328 -5.13 7.95 1.90
N HIS A 329 -5.34 8.62 0.76
CA HIS A 329 -5.15 8.04 -0.57
C HIS A 329 -3.84 8.52 -1.23
N GLN A 330 -2.93 9.11 -0.46
CA GLN A 330 -1.60 9.50 -0.95
C GLN A 330 -0.72 8.28 -1.26
N ILE A 331 -0.96 7.14 -0.59
CA ILE A 331 -0.21 5.87 -0.67
C ILE A 331 1.22 5.94 -0.13
N MET A 332 1.89 7.07 -0.36
CA MET A 332 3.21 7.41 0.16
C MET A 332 3.13 8.73 0.93
N PRO A 333 2.66 8.72 2.20
CA PRO A 333 2.59 9.93 3.00
C PRO A 333 3.97 10.59 3.10
N ASP A 334 4.00 11.92 2.99
CA ASP A 334 5.21 12.77 2.99
C ASP A 334 6.21 12.49 1.83
N GLY A 335 5.84 11.61 0.90
CA GLY A 335 6.62 11.29 -0.29
C GLY A 335 7.69 10.20 -0.09
N LEU A 336 8.19 9.68 -1.21
CA LEU A 336 9.11 8.54 -1.23
C LEU A 336 10.41 8.79 -0.44
N GLN A 337 11.01 9.98 -0.55
CA GLN A 337 12.26 10.31 0.14
C GLN A 337 12.10 10.25 1.67
N GLN A 338 11.06 10.84 2.21
CA GLN A 338 10.79 10.84 3.65
C GLN A 338 10.51 9.42 4.17
N MET A 339 9.77 8.61 3.39
CA MET A 339 9.56 7.19 3.71
C MET A 339 10.87 6.39 3.71
N LEU A 340 11.76 6.61 2.74
CA LEU A 340 13.08 5.96 2.71
C LEU A 340 13.92 6.37 3.93
N GLN A 341 13.96 7.67 4.25
CA GLN A 341 14.69 8.20 5.40
C GLN A 341 14.20 7.62 6.73
N SER A 342 12.88 7.51 6.90
CA SER A 342 12.27 6.98 8.13
C SER A 342 12.30 5.45 8.24
N SER A 343 12.69 4.75 7.17
CA SER A 343 12.76 3.28 7.13
C SER A 343 14.15 2.70 7.28
N ILE A 344 15.20 3.53 7.33
CA ILE A 344 16.58 3.08 7.46
C ILE A 344 17.22 3.66 8.73
N GLN A 345 17.52 2.80 9.69
CA GLN A 345 18.44 3.12 10.77
C GLN A 345 19.86 2.80 10.32
N HIS A 346 20.80 3.71 10.61
CA HIS A 346 22.20 3.56 10.25
C HIS A 346 23.12 3.99 11.40
N GLU A 347 24.23 3.27 11.56
CA GLU A 347 25.29 3.60 12.52
C GLU A 347 26.65 3.40 11.84
N GLU A 348 27.56 4.34 12.07
CA GLU A 348 28.88 4.34 11.47
C GLU A 348 29.96 4.46 12.53
N GLU A 349 31.00 3.66 12.39
CA GLU A 349 32.17 3.65 13.26
C GLU A 349 33.43 3.74 12.40
N VAL A 350 34.37 4.60 12.79
CA VAL A 350 35.69 4.69 12.16
C VAL A 350 36.74 4.41 13.22
N VAL A 351 37.53 3.37 13.02
CA VAL A 351 38.59 2.93 13.94
C VAL A 351 39.93 3.07 13.24
N ARG A 352 40.76 4.00 13.72
CA ARG A 352 42.10 4.22 13.22
C ARG A 352 43.09 3.31 13.95
N GLY A 353 43.67 2.35 13.22
CA GLY A 353 44.78 1.53 13.69
C GLY A 353 46.13 2.14 13.31
N GLU A 354 47.22 1.43 13.60
CA GLU A 354 48.58 1.89 13.32
C GLU A 354 48.89 2.00 11.82
N THR A 355 48.42 1.05 11.02
CA THR A 355 48.71 0.94 9.57
C THR A 355 47.49 1.14 8.67
N GLU A 356 46.29 0.94 9.22
CA GLU A 356 45.02 0.96 8.48
C GLU A 356 43.96 1.73 9.25
N CYS A 357 42.94 2.20 8.53
CA CYS A 357 41.73 2.75 9.08
C CYS A 357 40.54 1.88 8.68
N VAL A 358 39.78 1.39 9.68
CA VAL A 358 38.60 0.55 9.47
C VAL A 358 37.34 1.42 9.54
N VAL A 359 36.52 1.36 8.50
CA VAL A 359 35.20 2.00 8.46
C VAL A 359 34.15 0.90 8.54
N LYS A 360 33.27 0.96 9.55
CA LYS A 360 32.12 0.07 9.68
C LYS A 360 30.83 0.85 9.48
N VAL A 361 29.90 0.26 8.75
CA VAL A 361 28.54 0.78 8.57
C VAL A 361 27.55 -0.32 8.91
N GLN A 362 26.68 -0.05 9.86
CA GLN A 362 25.54 -0.88 10.19
C GLN A 362 24.29 -0.26 9.58
N LEU A 363 23.48 -1.06 8.87
CA LEU A 363 22.15 -0.66 8.42
C LEU A 363 21.10 -1.63 8.97
N LYS A 364 19.93 -1.09 9.28
CA LYS A 364 18.74 -1.85 9.65
C LYS A 364 17.50 -1.22 9.02
N ALA A 365 16.70 -2.02 8.31
CA ALA A 365 15.39 -1.57 7.85
C ALA A 365 14.40 -1.63 9.02
N VAL A 366 13.77 -0.50 9.33
CA VAL A 366 12.84 -0.31 10.46
C VAL A 366 11.53 0.28 9.96
N ASN A 367 10.44 0.10 10.73
CA ASN A 367 9.13 0.65 10.36
C ASN A 367 8.62 0.19 8.98
N VAL A 368 9.05 -0.98 8.51
CA VAL A 368 8.68 -1.55 7.20
C VAL A 368 8.04 -2.92 7.36
N GLY A 369 7.10 -3.22 6.47
CA GLY A 369 6.45 -4.51 6.38
C GLY A 369 6.94 -5.37 5.21
N HIS A 370 8.05 -5.04 4.55
CA HIS A 370 8.57 -5.75 3.38
C HIS A 370 10.06 -5.39 3.22
N LYS A 371 10.77 -6.01 2.27
CA LYS A 371 12.19 -5.69 2.06
C LYS A 371 12.38 -4.25 1.56
N VAL A 372 13.58 -3.71 1.72
CA VAL A 372 13.93 -2.38 1.24
C VAL A 372 15.08 -2.44 0.23
N PRO A 373 14.87 -1.96 -1.01
CA PRO A 373 13.59 -1.50 -1.60
C PRO A 373 12.71 -2.67 -2.10
N THR A 374 11.39 -2.58 -1.95
CA THR A 374 10.43 -3.56 -2.53
C THR A 374 9.85 -3.10 -3.88
N GLY A 375 9.03 -3.95 -4.49
CA GLY A 375 8.29 -3.67 -5.72
C GLY A 375 9.05 -4.12 -6.97
N TYR A 376 9.08 -3.24 -7.98
CA TYR A 376 9.69 -3.53 -9.27
C TYR A 376 11.18 -3.90 -9.13
N ILE A 377 11.60 -4.95 -9.84
CA ILE A 377 12.89 -5.64 -9.64
C ILE A 377 14.13 -4.78 -9.89
N ASP A 378 14.03 -3.73 -10.72
CA ASP A 378 15.17 -2.84 -11.03
C ASP A 378 15.46 -1.81 -9.92
N ARG A 379 14.57 -1.70 -8.92
CA ARG A 379 14.79 -0.80 -7.78
C ARG A 379 15.90 -1.34 -6.91
N HIS A 380 16.83 -0.47 -6.54
CA HIS A 380 17.95 -0.83 -5.68
C HIS A 380 18.40 0.35 -4.82
N MET A 381 19.18 0.05 -3.77
CA MET A 381 19.95 1.04 -3.05
C MET A 381 21.45 0.76 -3.14
N ILE A 382 22.26 1.81 -3.07
CA ILE A 382 23.71 1.76 -3.15
C ILE A 382 24.25 2.41 -1.88
N LEU A 383 24.87 1.62 -1.00
CA LEU A 383 25.71 2.14 0.06
C LEU A 383 27.08 2.44 -0.54
N LEU A 384 27.52 3.68 -0.45
CA LEU A 384 28.78 4.17 -0.98
C LEU A 384 29.62 4.75 0.17
N VAL A 385 30.88 4.34 0.23
CA VAL A 385 31.87 4.84 1.21
C VAL A 385 33.02 5.48 0.44
N ARG A 386 33.18 6.80 0.57
CA ARG A 386 34.27 7.57 -0.06
C ARG A 386 35.23 8.04 1.01
N ALA A 387 36.36 7.35 1.14
CA ALA A 387 37.46 7.80 1.99
C ALA A 387 38.34 8.78 1.21
N LYS A 388 38.76 9.88 1.84
CA LYS A 388 39.53 10.95 1.20
C LYS A 388 40.83 11.27 1.92
N PHE A 389 41.82 11.75 1.19
CA PHE A 389 43.02 12.42 1.71
C PHE A 389 43.47 13.49 0.72
N GLN A 390 43.66 14.72 1.20
CA GLN A 390 43.99 15.88 0.37
C GLN A 390 42.99 16.10 -0.78
N GLY A 391 41.71 15.79 -0.53
CA GLY A 391 40.64 15.90 -1.51
C GLY A 391 40.52 14.74 -2.51
N GLU A 392 41.49 13.82 -2.56
CA GLU A 392 41.49 12.66 -3.45
C GLU A 392 40.81 11.43 -2.82
N ASP A 393 40.02 10.70 -3.60
CA ASP A 393 39.33 9.49 -3.16
C ASP A 393 40.28 8.27 -3.11
N PHE A 394 40.19 7.48 -2.04
CA PHE A 394 40.93 6.23 -1.87
C PHE A 394 40.05 5.00 -2.10
N LYS A 395 40.60 4.01 -2.79
CA LYS A 395 40.01 2.67 -2.89
C LYS A 395 40.27 1.88 -1.59
N PRO A 396 39.35 0.98 -1.19
CA PRO A 396 39.59 0.13 -0.03
C PRO A 396 40.72 -0.87 -0.32
N ILE A 397 41.52 -1.17 0.71
CA ILE A 397 42.46 -2.30 0.74
C ILE A 397 41.68 -3.62 0.80
N ASP A 398 40.59 -3.63 1.57
CA ASP A 398 39.71 -4.79 1.77
C ASP A 398 38.27 -4.35 2.05
N GLY A 399 37.32 -5.25 1.77
CA GLY A 399 35.88 -5.01 1.88
C GLY A 399 35.16 -5.03 0.53
N PRO A 400 33.81 -5.03 0.54
CA PRO A 400 33.01 -5.14 -0.68
C PRO A 400 33.15 -3.90 -1.56
N THR A 401 33.19 -4.10 -2.89
CA THR A 401 33.25 -3.02 -3.86
C THR A 401 32.12 -3.11 -4.86
N LEU A 402 31.77 -1.96 -5.43
CA LEU A 402 30.70 -1.87 -6.43
C LEU A 402 31.20 -2.34 -7.80
N PRO A 403 30.46 -3.24 -8.47
CA PRO A 403 30.82 -3.70 -9.81
C PRO A 403 30.43 -2.67 -10.88
N ALA A 404 31.06 -2.76 -12.05
CA ALA A 404 30.90 -1.80 -13.14
C ALA A 404 29.47 -1.68 -13.68
N TRP A 405 28.68 -2.76 -13.62
CA TRP A 405 27.31 -2.80 -14.15
C TRP A 405 26.29 -2.04 -13.29
N VAL A 406 26.62 -1.73 -12.03
CA VAL A 406 25.76 -0.85 -11.19
C VAL A 406 25.83 0.58 -11.70
N ASP A 407 27.05 1.07 -11.87
CA ASP A 407 27.39 2.39 -12.37
C ASP A 407 28.88 2.41 -12.70
N LYS A 408 29.24 2.64 -13.98
CA LYS A 408 30.64 2.64 -14.43
C LYS A 408 31.49 3.66 -13.66
N THR A 409 30.87 4.75 -13.17
CA THR A 409 31.57 5.80 -12.39
C THR A 409 31.87 5.38 -10.95
N LEU A 410 31.20 4.33 -10.44
CA LEU A 410 31.37 3.82 -9.08
C LEU A 410 32.22 2.54 -9.02
N MET A 411 32.71 2.06 -10.15
CA MET A 411 33.46 0.81 -10.23
C MET A 411 34.64 0.78 -9.25
N GLY A 412 34.69 -0.29 -8.44
CA GLY A 412 35.74 -0.50 -7.45
C GLY A 412 35.67 0.43 -6.23
N ASN A 413 34.71 1.36 -6.16
CA ASN A 413 34.48 2.12 -4.92
C ASN A 413 34.01 1.17 -3.82
N ALA A 414 34.41 1.47 -2.58
CA ALA A 414 33.88 0.80 -1.40
C ALA A 414 32.35 0.99 -1.33
N GLY A 415 31.62 -0.12 -1.29
CA GLY A 415 30.17 -0.03 -1.28
C GLY A 415 29.46 -1.37 -1.40
N VAL A 416 28.14 -1.33 -1.22
CA VAL A 416 27.25 -2.50 -1.26
C VAL A 416 25.99 -2.14 -2.03
N LEU A 417 25.55 -3.05 -2.89
CA LEU A 417 24.25 -2.97 -3.56
C LEU A 417 23.18 -3.72 -2.76
N PHE A 418 22.02 -3.10 -2.57
CA PHE A 418 20.81 -3.69 -2.02
C PHE A 418 19.75 -3.75 -3.11
N GLY A 419 19.60 -4.90 -3.77
CA GLY A 419 18.68 -5.04 -4.90
C GLY A 419 18.45 -6.49 -5.31
N ARG A 420 17.74 -6.68 -6.42
CA ARG A 420 17.54 -7.98 -7.07
C ARG A 420 18.02 -7.93 -8.53
N PRO A 421 19.31 -7.66 -8.78
CA PRO A 421 19.83 -7.62 -10.14
C PRO A 421 19.58 -8.94 -10.87
N LEU A 422 19.15 -8.84 -12.11
CA LEU A 422 19.13 -9.94 -13.06
C LEU A 422 20.36 -9.82 -13.94
N LEU A 423 21.38 -10.61 -13.62
CA LEU A 423 22.63 -10.58 -14.37
C LEU A 423 22.46 -11.23 -15.75
N SER A 424 23.15 -10.70 -16.75
CA SER A 424 23.32 -11.36 -18.04
C SER A 424 24.02 -12.72 -17.87
N ALA A 425 23.89 -13.60 -18.87
CA ALA A 425 24.48 -14.95 -18.82
C ALA A 425 26.00 -14.96 -18.59
N ASP A 426 26.72 -13.93 -19.08
CA ASP A 426 28.15 -13.74 -18.89
C ASP A 426 28.52 -13.05 -17.55
N LYS A 427 27.51 -12.64 -16.76
CA LYS A 427 27.61 -11.93 -15.49
C LYS A 427 28.33 -10.58 -15.58
N GLN A 428 28.44 -10.00 -16.77
CA GLN A 428 29.10 -8.71 -16.97
C GLN A 428 28.13 -7.51 -16.96
N GLY A 429 26.83 -7.76 -17.10
CA GLY A 429 25.80 -6.72 -17.16
C GLY A 429 24.49 -7.14 -16.48
N ILE A 430 23.48 -6.29 -16.66
CA ILE A 430 22.10 -6.56 -16.24
C ILE A 430 21.25 -6.83 -17.48
N GLN A 431 20.22 -7.65 -17.34
CA GLN A 431 19.20 -7.90 -18.36
C GLN A 431 17.79 -7.61 -17.83
N PRO A 432 16.83 -7.28 -18.70
CA PRO A 432 15.46 -7.03 -18.26
C PRO A 432 14.76 -8.34 -17.88
N PHE A 433 13.76 -8.25 -17.00
CA PHE A 433 13.08 -9.43 -16.45
C PHE A 433 12.37 -10.31 -17.47
N TRP A 434 11.96 -9.77 -18.62
CA TRP A 434 11.32 -10.54 -19.69
C TRP A 434 12.29 -11.41 -20.49
N GLN A 435 13.61 -11.29 -20.27
CA GLN A 435 14.61 -12.18 -20.85
C GLN A 435 14.94 -13.39 -19.95
N GLY A 436 14.27 -13.51 -18.79
CA GLY A 436 14.49 -14.59 -17.83
C GLY A 436 15.78 -14.46 -17.03
N GLY A 437 16.17 -15.52 -16.34
CA GLY A 437 17.43 -15.61 -15.58
C GLY A 437 17.30 -16.53 -14.35
N THR A 438 18.27 -17.42 -14.14
CA THR A 438 18.29 -18.36 -13.00
C THR A 438 19.15 -17.89 -11.83
N ASP A 439 20.10 -16.98 -12.08
CA ASP A 439 21.03 -16.46 -11.07
C ASP A 439 20.54 -15.12 -10.53
N PHE A 440 19.60 -15.14 -9.58
CA PHE A 440 19.21 -13.94 -8.84
C PHE A 440 19.92 -13.88 -7.49
N VAL A 441 20.52 -12.75 -7.17
CA VAL A 441 20.98 -12.43 -5.82
C VAL A 441 20.00 -11.42 -5.25
N ASP A 442 19.27 -11.79 -4.20
CA ASP A 442 18.47 -10.83 -3.43
C ASP A 442 19.29 -10.32 -2.24
N SER A 443 19.92 -9.16 -2.42
CA SER A 443 20.76 -8.52 -1.41
C SER A 443 20.02 -7.44 -0.62
N ARG A 444 18.72 -7.26 -0.82
CA ARG A 444 17.92 -6.20 -0.19
C ARG A 444 17.92 -6.32 1.34
N LEU A 445 17.64 -5.21 2.01
CA LEU A 445 17.51 -5.20 3.46
C LEU A 445 16.21 -5.90 3.88
N GLU A 446 16.33 -6.82 4.83
CA GLU A 446 15.17 -7.48 5.43
C GLU A 446 14.61 -6.64 6.58
N PRO A 447 13.29 -6.65 6.82
CA PRO A 447 12.68 -5.97 7.96
C PRO A 447 13.32 -6.40 9.29
N GLU A 448 13.65 -5.41 10.11
CA GLU A 448 14.16 -5.58 11.48
C GLU A 448 15.47 -6.37 11.63
N MET A 449 16.18 -6.65 10.53
CA MET A 449 17.51 -7.29 10.59
C MET A 449 18.62 -6.25 10.40
N ALA A 450 19.46 -6.09 11.42
CA ALA A 450 20.68 -5.29 11.31
C ALA A 450 21.77 -6.08 10.58
N LYS A 451 22.51 -5.40 9.70
CA LYS A 451 23.70 -5.95 9.03
C LYS A 451 24.83 -4.94 9.09
N VAL A 452 26.06 -5.43 9.21
CA VAL A 452 27.27 -4.62 9.32
C VAL A 452 28.19 -4.94 8.15
N TRP A 453 28.73 -3.89 7.52
CA TRP A 453 29.81 -3.98 6.53
C TRP A 453 31.02 -3.24 7.04
N ALA A 454 32.20 -3.72 6.66
CA ALA A 454 33.46 -3.13 7.04
C ALA A 454 34.37 -2.98 5.82
N TRP A 455 35.13 -1.89 5.80
CA TRP A 455 36.16 -1.60 4.82
C TRP A 455 37.45 -1.23 5.53
N ARG A 456 38.57 -1.66 4.95
CA ARG A 456 39.89 -1.24 5.37
C ARG A 456 40.46 -0.27 4.36
N PHE A 457 40.94 0.87 4.83
CA PHE A 457 41.61 1.89 4.03
C PHE A 457 43.01 2.15 4.56
N PRO A 458 43.90 2.76 3.76
CA PRO A 458 45.20 3.20 4.24
C PRO A 458 45.05 4.15 5.44
N HIS A 459 45.94 4.06 6.45
CA HIS A 459 45.90 4.91 7.65
C HIS A 459 45.86 6.42 7.36
N LYS A 460 46.38 6.85 6.21
CA LYS A 460 46.49 8.27 5.83
C LYS A 460 45.15 8.94 5.48
N ILE A 461 44.04 8.22 5.38
CA ILE A 461 42.75 8.86 5.07
C ILE A 461 42.37 9.88 6.17
N GLU A 462 41.86 11.04 5.78
CA GLU A 462 41.53 12.15 6.68
C GLU A 462 40.02 12.30 6.91
N SER A 463 39.21 11.79 5.99
CA SER A 463 37.76 11.84 6.11
C SER A 463 37.10 10.70 5.35
N VAL A 464 35.85 10.41 5.71
CA VAL A 464 34.99 9.44 5.05
C VAL A 464 33.61 10.03 4.87
N GLN A 465 33.09 9.99 3.64
CA GLN A 465 31.70 10.28 3.32
C GLN A 465 30.97 8.96 3.07
N ILE A 466 29.86 8.75 3.77
CA ILE A 466 29.06 7.53 3.71
C ILE A 466 27.66 7.94 3.27
N SER A 467 27.17 7.38 2.17
CA SER A 467 25.84 7.66 1.66
C SER A 467 25.09 6.40 1.28
N LEU A 468 23.78 6.41 1.49
CA LEU A 468 22.86 5.41 0.95
C LEU A 468 21.97 6.08 -0.09
N ILE A 469 22.02 5.59 -1.31
CA ILE A 469 21.32 6.18 -2.46
C ILE A 469 20.28 5.19 -2.96
N TYR A 470 19.01 5.57 -2.99
CA TYR A 470 17.96 4.82 -3.68
C TYR A 470 17.92 5.20 -5.15
N ARG A 471 17.86 4.19 -6.02
CA ARG A 471 17.81 4.35 -7.46
C ARG A 471 16.69 3.46 -8.05
N PRO A 472 15.71 4.04 -8.77
CA PRO A 472 14.54 3.29 -9.24
C PRO A 472 14.82 2.38 -10.45
N PHE A 473 15.88 2.65 -11.22
CA PHE A 473 16.25 1.92 -12.45
C PHE A 473 17.77 1.90 -12.66
N TRP A 474 18.29 0.91 -13.38
CA TRP A 474 19.72 0.80 -13.68
C TRP A 474 20.29 2.00 -14.42
N LYS A 475 21.50 2.44 -14.04
CA LYS A 475 22.11 3.68 -14.55
C LYS A 475 22.24 3.70 -16.07
N GLU A 476 22.64 2.58 -16.65
CA GLU A 476 22.81 2.44 -18.10
C GLU A 476 21.50 2.73 -18.85
N GLN A 477 20.36 2.21 -18.39
CA GLN A 477 19.07 2.47 -19.03
C GLN A 477 18.64 3.93 -18.88
N GLN A 478 18.92 4.56 -17.73
CA GLN A 478 18.67 5.99 -17.56
C GLN A 478 19.49 6.82 -18.56
N LEU A 479 20.77 6.47 -18.78
CA LEU A 479 21.64 7.16 -19.73
C LEU A 479 21.19 6.96 -21.17
N ILE A 480 20.92 5.71 -21.58
CA ILE A 480 20.44 5.38 -22.94
C ILE A 480 19.16 6.15 -23.25
N LYS A 481 18.19 6.14 -22.32
CA LYS A 481 16.90 6.82 -22.49
C LYS A 481 16.94 8.32 -22.17
N GLN A 482 18.11 8.80 -21.73
CA GLN A 482 18.38 10.18 -21.34
C GLN A 482 17.36 10.70 -20.31
N TRP A 483 17.11 9.90 -19.29
CA TRP A 483 16.32 10.32 -18.15
C TRP A 483 17.16 11.24 -17.26
N VAL A 484 16.49 12.25 -16.68
CA VAL A 484 17.08 13.06 -15.60
C VAL A 484 17.45 12.14 -14.43
N ASN A 485 18.57 12.43 -13.74
CA ASN A 485 19.00 11.64 -12.58
C ASN A 485 17.86 11.54 -11.54
N GLN A 486 17.59 10.31 -11.08
CA GLN A 486 16.50 9.99 -10.17
C GLN A 486 16.99 9.43 -8.83
N ASP A 487 18.29 9.57 -8.56
CA ASP A 487 18.90 9.15 -7.31
C ASP A 487 18.30 9.96 -6.15
N ILE A 488 17.81 9.24 -5.15
CA ILE A 488 17.36 9.82 -3.89
C ILE A 488 18.40 9.49 -2.84
N VAL A 489 19.05 10.51 -2.27
CA VAL A 489 19.92 10.33 -1.13
C VAL A 489 19.06 10.03 0.10
N VAL A 490 19.10 8.77 0.55
CA VAL A 490 18.41 8.33 1.76
C VAL A 490 19.09 8.93 2.98
N PHE A 491 20.41 8.81 3.07
CA PHE A 491 21.20 9.58 4.02
C PHE A 491 22.60 9.83 3.46
N GLU A 492 23.26 10.84 4.02
CA GLU A 492 24.68 11.11 3.81
C GLU A 492 25.29 11.58 5.13
N LYS A 493 26.48 11.05 5.46
CA LYS A 493 27.22 11.41 6.67
C LYS A 493 28.70 11.54 6.36
N SER A 494 29.30 12.63 6.83
CA SER A 494 30.73 12.89 6.69
C SER A 494 31.40 12.82 8.06
N LEU A 495 32.48 12.03 8.16
CA LEU A 495 33.26 11.81 9.36
C LEU A 495 34.69 12.29 9.11
N VAL A 496 35.18 13.20 9.94
CA VAL A 496 36.60 13.61 9.93
C VAL A 496 37.36 12.69 10.86
N ILE A 497 38.43 12.10 10.36
CA ILE A 497 39.31 11.20 11.10
C ILE A 497 40.37 12.07 11.76
N LYS A 498 40.33 12.13 13.09
CA LYS A 498 41.32 12.86 13.87
C LYS A 498 42.62 12.07 14.02
#